data_AF-E8QUT6-F1
#
_entry.id   AF-E8QUT6-F1
#
_cell.length_a   1.000
_cell.length_b   1.000
_cell.length_c   1.000
_cell.angle_alpha   90.00
_cell.angle_beta   90.00
_cell.angle_gamma   90.00
#
_symmetry.space_group_name_H-M   'P 1'
#
loop_
_entity.id
_entity.type
_entity.pdbx_description
1 polymer ?
#
loop_
_entity_poly.entity_id
_entity_poly.type
_entity_poly.pdbx_seq_one_letter_code
_entity_poly.pdbx_strand_id
1 'polypeptide(L)'
;MAKKKQENLTHNEIFIAQKLAEEELNTHEINEPLEMLDFKSFDNNKELLDYQQQALINAFRMLTAYFKDFKENKKDFYAFYQKHYSFAHCDFTKKKLNDLLKNSFKVENGCVKFENFINRLAFYMATGSGKTIVIIKLVELLSVAMEMGLIPKKNIMFFSANEHLIKQFEKEIEKYNWGKDYSKQIVFKNLKSVKNGFFKLNLIYKIIGSFIIPKIYKTNLKECFIFS
;
A
#
# COMPACT_ATOMS: atom_id res chain seq x y z
N MET A 1 26.04 -3.59 -34.20
CA MET A 1 26.53 -2.99 -32.93
C MET A 1 25.48 -2.02 -32.40
N ALA A 2 24.63 -2.47 -31.48
CA ALA A 2 23.60 -1.63 -30.86
C ALA A 2 24.21 -0.88 -29.68
N LYS A 3 24.15 0.46 -29.72
CA LYS A 3 24.57 1.33 -28.61
C LYS A 3 23.69 1.03 -27.39
N LYS A 4 24.25 0.39 -26.37
CA LYS A 4 23.68 0.38 -25.01
C LYS A 4 23.61 1.83 -24.54
N LYS A 5 22.40 2.39 -24.52
CA LYS A 5 22.12 3.65 -23.84
C LYS A 5 22.18 3.33 -22.35
N GLN A 6 23.33 3.61 -21.75
CA GLN A 6 23.53 3.56 -20.30
C GLN A 6 22.69 4.70 -19.71
N GLU A 7 21.44 4.39 -19.35
CA GLU A 7 20.64 5.28 -18.52
C GLU A 7 21.22 5.23 -17.11
N ASN A 8 22.18 6.11 -16.85
CA ASN A 8 22.54 6.55 -15.51
C ASN A 8 21.35 7.30 -14.90
N LEU A 9 20.26 6.59 -14.61
CA LEU A 9 19.35 6.98 -13.54
C LEU A 9 20.16 6.75 -12.27
N THR A 10 20.56 7.84 -11.62
CA THR A 10 21.14 7.82 -10.27
C THR A 10 20.31 6.87 -9.42
N HIS A 11 20.89 5.70 -9.11
CA HIS A 11 20.24 4.58 -8.40
C HIS A 11 19.62 4.99 -7.03
N ASN A 12 19.91 6.21 -6.58
CA ASN A 12 19.63 6.75 -5.27
C ASN A 12 18.24 7.34 -5.06
N GLU A 13 17.46 7.66 -6.10
CA GLU A 13 16.24 8.47 -5.94
C GLU A 13 14.92 7.68 -5.96
N ILE A 14 14.94 6.40 -6.36
CA ILE A 14 13.70 5.65 -6.68
C ILE A 14 13.11 4.92 -5.46
N PHE A 15 13.92 4.62 -4.44
CA PHE A 15 13.53 3.74 -3.32
C PHE A 15 13.62 4.41 -1.94
N ILE A 16 13.25 5.69 -1.85
CA ILE A 16 13.40 6.48 -0.62
C ILE A 16 12.62 5.86 0.56
N ALA A 17 11.38 5.44 0.33
CA ALA A 17 10.57 4.80 1.37
C ALA A 17 11.20 3.48 1.87
N GLN A 18 11.88 2.74 1.00
CA GLN A 18 12.60 1.53 1.39
C GLN A 18 13.82 1.88 2.24
N LYS A 19 14.64 2.85 1.81
CA LYS A 19 15.80 3.30 2.56
C LYS A 19 15.42 3.83 3.95
N LEU A 20 14.38 4.67 4.02
CA LEU A 20 13.83 5.13 5.30
C LEU A 20 13.42 3.96 6.20
N ALA A 21 12.75 2.95 5.65
CA ALA A 21 12.33 1.78 6.42
C ALA A 21 13.49 0.90 6.91
N GLU A 22 14.56 0.79 6.12
CA GLU A 22 15.70 -0.11 6.39
C GLU A 22 16.79 0.56 7.23
N GLU A 23 17.08 1.83 6.97
CA GLU A 23 18.20 2.58 7.53
C GLU A 23 17.75 3.46 8.72
N GLU A 24 16.56 4.07 8.65
CA GLU A 24 16.16 5.12 9.60
C GLU A 24 15.09 4.66 10.60
N LEU A 25 14.19 3.78 10.19
CA LEU A 25 13.07 3.28 11.01
C LEU A 25 13.30 1.85 11.53
N ASN A 26 14.46 1.26 11.25
CA ASN A 26 14.83 -0.05 11.76
C ASN A 26 15.37 0.06 13.19
N THR A 27 14.51 0.48 14.11
CA THR A 27 14.83 0.65 15.54
C THR A 27 14.01 -0.31 16.38
N HIS A 28 14.53 -0.71 17.54
CA HIS A 28 13.82 -1.62 18.45
C HIS A 28 12.43 -1.10 18.86
N GLU A 29 12.26 0.21 19.06
CA GLU A 29 10.98 0.82 19.47
C GLU A 29 9.87 0.75 18.41
N ILE A 30 10.24 0.77 17.12
CA ILE A 30 9.30 0.61 16.00
C ILE A 30 9.05 -0.87 15.72
N ASN A 31 10.05 -1.72 15.96
CA ASN A 31 10.00 -3.15 15.69
C ASN A 31 9.23 -3.95 16.75
N GLU A 32 9.17 -3.53 18.02
CA GLU A 32 8.51 -4.30 19.09
C GLU A 32 7.04 -4.70 18.76
N PRO A 33 6.17 -3.81 18.24
CA PRO A 33 4.84 -4.24 17.80
C PRO A 33 4.84 -5.11 16.54
N LEU A 34 5.88 -5.00 15.70
CA LEU A 34 6.03 -5.78 14.47
C LEU A 34 6.52 -7.20 14.76
N GLU A 35 7.26 -7.42 15.85
CA GLU A 35 7.70 -8.76 16.28
C GLU A 35 6.51 -9.67 16.64
N MET A 36 5.36 -9.10 16.98
CA MET A 36 4.11 -9.85 17.21
C MET A 36 3.41 -10.28 15.92
N LEU A 37 3.80 -9.73 14.77
CA LEU A 37 3.21 -10.05 13.47
C LEU A 37 3.97 -11.20 12.82
N ASP A 38 3.22 -12.24 12.42
CA ASP A 38 3.78 -13.31 11.61
C ASP A 38 3.86 -12.88 10.14
N PHE A 39 5.04 -12.52 9.68
CA PHE A 39 5.32 -12.20 8.27
C PHE A 39 5.60 -13.43 7.40
N LYS A 40 5.84 -14.60 8.00
CA LYS A 40 6.39 -15.77 7.30
C LYS A 40 5.31 -16.73 6.84
N SER A 41 4.43 -17.18 7.73
CA SER A 41 3.45 -18.21 7.36
C SER A 41 2.35 -17.63 6.47
N PHE A 42 1.87 -18.40 5.49
CA PHE A 42 0.83 -17.93 4.57
C PHE A 42 -0.42 -18.81 4.66
N ASP A 43 -0.27 -20.07 4.25
CA ASP A 43 -1.26 -21.12 4.37
C ASP A 43 -0.59 -22.38 4.94
N ASN A 44 -1.34 -23.46 5.12
CA ASN A 44 -0.83 -24.69 5.73
C ASN A 44 0.36 -25.32 4.97
N ASN A 45 0.60 -24.93 3.72
CA ASN A 45 1.58 -25.53 2.83
C ASN A 45 2.62 -24.53 2.31
N LYS A 46 2.47 -23.23 2.60
CA LYS A 46 3.29 -22.17 2.01
C LYS A 46 3.76 -21.17 3.05
N GLU A 47 4.99 -20.74 2.86
CA GLU A 47 5.59 -19.59 3.54
C GLU A 47 6.00 -18.53 2.51
N LEU A 48 6.08 -17.29 2.96
CA LEU A 48 6.62 -16.20 2.16
C LEU A 48 8.13 -16.35 2.00
N LEU A 49 8.63 -15.98 0.81
CA LEU A 49 10.06 -15.88 0.55
C LEU A 49 10.65 -14.68 1.31
N ASP A 50 11.93 -14.72 1.65
CA ASP A 50 12.58 -13.68 2.47
C ASP A 50 12.38 -12.26 1.93
N TYR A 51 12.47 -12.07 0.61
CA TYR A 51 12.22 -10.76 0.01
C TYR A 51 10.76 -10.30 0.12
N GLN A 52 9.79 -11.23 0.14
CA GLN A 52 8.38 -10.93 0.33
C GLN A 52 8.12 -10.51 1.78
N GLN A 53 8.74 -11.22 2.72
CA GLN A 53 8.71 -10.86 4.14
C GLN A 53 9.31 -9.48 4.36
N GLN A 54 10.52 -9.23 3.82
CA GLN A 54 11.20 -7.94 3.96
C GLN A 54 10.39 -6.79 3.36
N ALA A 55 9.76 -6.99 2.20
CA ALA A 55 8.90 -5.97 1.60
C ALA A 55 7.73 -5.59 2.52
N LEU A 56 7.09 -6.59 3.16
CA LEU A 56 6.00 -6.36 4.11
C LEU A 56 6.50 -5.69 5.40
N ILE A 57 7.63 -6.15 5.96
CA ILE A 57 8.26 -5.54 7.15
C ILE A 57 8.53 -4.06 6.89
N ASN A 58 9.14 -3.72 5.75
CA ASN A 58 9.42 -2.34 5.38
C ASN A 58 8.13 -1.52 5.25
N ALA A 59 7.09 -2.07 4.64
CA ALA A 59 5.80 -1.39 4.54
C ALA A 59 5.20 -1.11 5.94
N PHE A 60 5.31 -2.07 6.86
CA PHE A 60 4.82 -1.95 8.22
C PHE A 60 5.62 -0.96 9.07
N ARG A 61 6.94 -0.87 8.90
CA ARG A 61 7.75 0.19 9.55
C ARG A 61 7.27 1.58 9.15
N MET A 62 7.11 1.81 7.84
CA MET A 62 6.59 3.09 7.33
C MET A 62 5.17 3.38 7.82
N LEU A 63 4.32 2.35 7.85
CA LEU A 63 2.94 2.45 8.31
C LEU A 63 2.87 2.84 9.80
N THR A 64 3.60 2.11 10.64
CA THR A 64 3.65 2.36 12.09
C THR A 64 4.22 3.74 12.37
N ALA A 65 5.32 4.13 11.73
CA ALA A 65 5.90 5.47 11.90
C ALA A 65 4.87 6.55 11.56
N TYR A 66 4.17 6.44 10.42
CA TYR A 66 3.18 7.42 9.99
C TYR A 66 2.03 7.60 11.01
N PHE A 67 1.49 6.50 11.55
CA PHE A 67 0.36 6.56 12.49
C PHE A 67 0.78 6.86 13.94
N LYS A 68 1.87 6.25 14.43
CA LYS A 68 2.33 6.35 15.82
C LYS A 68 3.15 7.62 16.06
N ASP A 69 4.21 7.81 15.27
CA ASP A 69 5.22 8.84 15.54
C ASP A 69 4.81 10.18 14.95
N PHE A 70 4.34 10.16 13.70
CA PHE A 70 3.89 11.37 12.99
C PHE A 70 2.42 11.69 13.19
N LYS A 71 1.64 10.82 13.85
CA LYS A 71 0.22 11.05 14.17
C LYS A 71 -0.61 11.48 12.96
N GLU A 72 -0.36 10.82 11.83
CA GLU A 72 -1.00 11.10 10.53
C GLU A 72 -0.64 12.46 9.91
N ASN A 73 0.28 13.23 10.50
CA ASN A 73 0.71 14.53 9.99
C ASN A 73 1.60 14.36 8.75
N LYS A 74 1.00 14.60 7.58
CA LYS A 74 1.70 14.50 6.29
C LYS A 74 2.83 15.51 6.14
N LYS A 75 2.73 16.69 6.75
CA LYS A 75 3.75 17.73 6.67
C LYS A 75 5.02 17.30 7.40
N ASP A 76 4.87 16.81 8.62
CA ASP A 76 6.01 16.33 9.43
C ASP A 76 6.61 15.06 8.82
N PHE A 77 5.77 14.16 8.32
CA PHE A 77 6.24 12.97 7.61
C PHE A 77 6.97 13.32 6.31
N TYR A 78 6.50 14.31 5.57
CA TYR A 78 7.20 14.80 4.37
C TYR A 78 8.52 15.48 4.72
N ALA A 79 8.57 16.26 5.81
CA ALA A 79 9.80 16.85 6.32
C ALA A 79 10.82 15.79 6.75
N PHE A 80 10.37 14.67 7.33
CA PHE A 80 11.22 13.52 7.62
C PHE A 80 11.87 12.94 6.36
N TYR A 81 11.11 12.74 5.27
CA TYR A 81 11.70 12.31 4.00
C TYR A 81 12.78 13.29 3.51
N GLN A 82 12.47 14.59 3.53
CA GLN A 82 13.37 15.64 3.04
C GLN A 82 14.64 15.79 3.91
N LYS A 83 14.55 15.50 5.21
CA LYS A 83 15.68 15.56 6.14
C LYS A 83 16.73 14.50 5.82
N HIS A 84 16.30 13.30 5.44
CA HIS A 84 17.20 12.15 5.24
C HIS A 84 17.64 11.98 3.79
N TYR A 85 16.76 12.24 2.82
CA TYR A 85 17.09 12.05 1.41
C TYR A 85 16.58 13.19 0.52
N SER A 86 17.42 13.59 -0.44
CA SER A 86 17.01 14.48 -1.53
C SER A 86 16.28 13.69 -2.61
N PHE A 87 15.24 14.30 -3.18
CA PHE A 87 14.50 13.74 -4.31
C PHE A 87 13.85 14.83 -5.14
N ALA A 88 13.57 14.49 -6.40
CA ALA A 88 12.94 15.40 -7.34
C ALA A 88 11.62 15.96 -6.77
N HIS A 89 11.35 17.24 -7.03
CA HIS A 89 10.04 17.83 -6.73
C HIS A 89 8.95 17.09 -7.51
N CYS A 90 8.21 16.21 -6.82
CA CYS A 90 7.16 15.38 -7.39
C CYS A 90 5.78 16.07 -7.38
N ASP A 91 5.75 17.40 -7.41
CA ASP A 91 4.49 18.14 -7.40
C ASP A 91 3.74 17.96 -8.74
N PHE A 92 2.41 17.83 -8.64
CA PHE A 92 1.55 17.62 -9.81
C PHE A 92 1.11 18.95 -10.41
N THR A 93 1.68 19.32 -11.55
CA THR A 93 1.37 20.58 -12.26
C THR A 93 0.06 20.52 -13.07
N LYS A 94 -0.55 21.67 -13.35
CA LYS A 94 -1.80 21.88 -14.13
C LYS A 94 -1.95 20.98 -15.36
N LYS A 95 -0.91 20.82 -16.20
CA LYS A 95 -0.95 19.97 -17.42
C LYS A 95 -1.22 18.50 -17.11
N LYS A 96 -0.83 18.06 -15.90
CA LYS A 96 -0.97 16.71 -15.38
C LYS A 96 -2.00 16.65 -14.26
N LEU A 97 -2.97 17.55 -14.14
CA LEU A 97 -4.00 17.44 -13.10
C LEU A 97 -5.35 17.03 -13.68
N ASN A 98 -5.97 16.02 -13.08
CA ASN A 98 -7.31 15.56 -13.47
C ASN A 98 -8.38 16.47 -12.83
N ASP A 99 -9.54 16.64 -13.44
CA ASP A 99 -10.59 17.51 -12.86
C ASP A 99 -11.09 16.99 -11.51
N LEU A 100 -11.16 15.68 -11.30
CA LEU A 100 -11.56 15.14 -10.00
C LEU A 100 -10.49 15.30 -8.92
N LEU A 101 -9.23 15.52 -9.30
CA LEU A 101 -8.17 15.84 -8.33
C LEU A 101 -8.28 17.27 -7.80
N LYS A 102 -8.70 18.20 -8.64
CA LYS A 102 -8.91 19.60 -8.27
C LYS A 102 -9.89 19.74 -7.11
N ASN A 103 -10.91 18.87 -7.06
CA ASN A 103 -11.93 18.90 -6.03
C ASN A 103 -11.53 18.16 -4.74
N SER A 104 -10.45 17.37 -4.77
CA SER A 104 -10.04 16.52 -3.65
C SER A 104 -8.79 17.04 -2.92
N PHE A 105 -8.02 17.94 -3.54
CA PHE A 105 -6.77 18.46 -2.99
C PHE A 105 -6.70 19.97 -3.15
N LYS A 106 -6.03 20.64 -2.20
CA LYS A 106 -5.73 22.07 -2.32
C LYS A 106 -4.73 22.28 -3.45
N VAL A 107 -5.12 23.08 -4.44
CA VAL A 107 -4.26 23.47 -5.56
C VAL A 107 -3.67 24.85 -5.28
N GLU A 108 -2.35 24.93 -5.13
CA GLU A 108 -1.62 26.19 -4.91
C GLU A 108 -0.77 26.48 -6.16
N ASN A 109 -0.88 27.69 -6.73
CA ASN A 109 -0.19 28.09 -7.97
C ASN A 109 -0.38 27.13 -9.16
N GLY A 110 -1.53 26.45 -9.23
CA GLY A 110 -1.79 25.45 -10.26
C GLY A 110 -1.02 24.14 -10.09
N CYS A 111 -0.56 23.86 -8.88
CA CYS A 111 0.17 22.66 -8.51
C CYS A 111 -0.46 21.99 -7.28
N VAL A 112 -0.44 20.66 -7.24
CA VAL A 112 -0.73 19.90 -6.01
C VAL A 112 0.59 19.41 -5.44
N LYS A 113 0.90 19.85 -4.22
CA LYS A 113 2.13 19.48 -3.51
C LYS A 113 2.20 17.98 -3.25
N PHE A 114 3.40 17.41 -3.41
CA PHE A 114 3.66 15.99 -3.18
C PHE A 114 3.38 15.54 -1.74
N GLU A 115 3.49 16.45 -0.76
CA GLU A 115 3.06 16.25 0.63
C GLU A 115 1.66 15.60 0.73
N ASN A 116 0.73 15.92 -0.18
CA ASN A 116 -0.60 15.33 -0.17
C ASN A 116 -0.62 13.82 -0.45
N PHE A 117 0.44 13.31 -1.07
CA PHE A 117 0.59 11.93 -1.55
C PHE A 117 1.65 11.14 -0.80
N ILE A 118 2.34 11.75 0.19
CA ILE A 118 3.47 11.13 0.90
C ILE A 118 3.08 9.86 1.67
N ASN A 119 1.82 9.77 2.10
CA ASN A 119 1.27 8.62 2.82
C ASN A 119 0.87 7.46 1.88
N ARG A 120 1.64 7.26 0.80
CA ARG A 120 1.44 6.19 -0.18
C ARG A 120 2.71 5.39 -0.31
N LEU A 121 2.55 4.07 -0.38
CA LEU A 121 3.62 3.12 -0.62
C LEU A 121 3.30 2.32 -1.88
N ALA A 122 4.34 1.87 -2.57
CA ALA A 122 4.22 1.03 -3.76
C ALA A 122 5.20 -0.14 -3.68
N PHE A 123 4.74 -1.31 -4.10
CA PHE A 123 5.58 -2.50 -4.22
C PHE A 123 6.01 -2.65 -5.67
N TYR A 124 7.29 -2.41 -5.97
CA TYR A 124 7.83 -2.58 -7.31
C TYR A 124 8.44 -3.98 -7.44
N MET A 125 7.71 -4.92 -8.04
CA MET A 125 8.10 -6.34 -8.09
C MET A 125 7.92 -6.94 -9.49
N ALA A 126 8.87 -7.76 -9.93
CA ALA A 126 8.84 -8.44 -11.22
C ALA A 126 7.59 -9.32 -11.41
N THR A 127 7.18 -9.55 -12.66
CA THR A 127 6.12 -10.55 -12.95
C THR A 127 6.59 -11.95 -12.52
N GLY A 128 5.70 -12.74 -11.92
CA GLY A 128 6.04 -14.06 -11.38
C GLY A 128 6.64 -14.08 -9.97
N SER A 129 6.95 -12.93 -9.37
CA SER A 129 7.48 -12.81 -7.99
C SER A 129 6.44 -13.06 -6.86
N GLY A 130 5.26 -13.55 -7.18
CA GLY A 130 4.23 -13.83 -6.18
C GLY A 130 3.55 -12.60 -5.56
N LYS A 131 3.41 -11.48 -6.30
CA LYS A 131 2.70 -10.26 -5.83
C LYS A 131 1.34 -10.56 -5.19
N THR A 132 0.59 -11.52 -5.72
CA THR A 132 -0.71 -11.92 -5.17
C THR A 132 -0.60 -12.42 -3.72
N ILE A 133 0.42 -13.22 -3.42
CA ILE A 133 0.70 -13.73 -2.06
C ILE A 133 1.02 -12.57 -1.13
N VAL A 134 1.87 -11.63 -1.58
CA VAL A 134 2.20 -10.42 -0.82
C VAL A 134 0.97 -9.59 -0.50
N ILE A 135 0.07 -9.38 -1.47
CA ILE A 135 -1.17 -8.60 -1.25
C ILE A 135 -2.09 -9.30 -0.26
N ILE A 136 -2.31 -10.61 -0.39
CA ILE A 136 -3.17 -11.37 0.53
C ILE A 136 -2.58 -11.30 1.96
N LYS A 137 -1.27 -11.52 2.10
CA LYS A 137 -0.59 -11.46 3.39
C LYS A 137 -0.64 -10.05 4.00
N LEU A 138 -0.52 -9.02 3.17
CA LEU A 138 -0.66 -7.63 3.61
C LEU A 138 -2.06 -7.35 4.16
N VAL A 139 -3.11 -7.87 3.53
CA VAL A 139 -4.49 -7.73 4.04
C VAL A 139 -4.67 -8.40 5.40
N GLU A 140 -4.12 -9.60 5.58
CA GLU A 140 -4.08 -10.27 6.90
C GLU A 140 -3.37 -9.41 7.95
N LEU A 141 -2.14 -9.00 7.66
CA LEU A 141 -1.32 -8.22 8.60
C LEU A 141 -1.99 -6.89 8.97
N LEU A 142 -2.62 -6.22 8.01
CA LEU A 142 -3.39 -4.99 8.27
C LEU A 142 -4.57 -5.25 9.21
N SER A 143 -5.25 -6.39 9.06
CA SER A 143 -6.31 -6.80 9.99
C SER A 143 -5.78 -6.93 11.41
N VAL A 144 -4.69 -7.67 11.58
CA VAL A 144 -4.09 -7.93 12.90
C VAL A 144 -3.61 -6.61 13.52
N ALA A 145 -2.95 -5.75 12.75
CA ALA A 145 -2.50 -4.44 13.22
C ALA A 145 -3.67 -3.51 13.61
N MET A 146 -4.80 -3.58 12.91
CA MET A 146 -6.03 -2.86 13.28
C MET A 146 -6.65 -3.40 14.57
N GLU A 147 -6.59 -4.71 14.80
CA GLU A 147 -7.09 -5.36 16.02
C GLU A 147 -6.22 -5.04 17.24
N MET A 148 -4.90 -5.02 17.05
CA MET A 148 -3.90 -4.62 18.05
C MET A 148 -3.91 -3.11 18.35
N GLY A 149 -4.62 -2.31 17.56
CA GLY A 149 -4.66 -0.85 17.71
C GLY A 149 -3.39 -0.12 17.24
N LEU A 150 -2.53 -0.79 16.47
CA LEU A 150 -1.33 -0.18 15.87
C LEU A 150 -1.69 0.83 14.78
N ILE A 151 -2.78 0.56 14.07
CA ILE A 151 -3.33 1.44 13.04
C ILE A 151 -4.84 1.61 13.20
N PRO A 152 -5.44 2.69 12.68
CA PRO A 152 -6.87 2.90 12.77
C PRO A 152 -7.67 1.79 12.05
N LYS A 153 -8.76 1.34 12.69
CA LYS A 153 -9.72 0.41 12.07
C LYS A 153 -10.40 1.07 10.86
N LYS A 154 -10.15 0.54 9.67
CA LYS A 154 -10.67 1.02 8.38
C LYS A 154 -11.00 -0.15 7.46
N ASN A 155 -11.87 0.08 6.49
CA ASN A 155 -12.05 -0.89 5.41
C ASN A 155 -10.84 -0.85 4.47
N ILE A 156 -10.55 -1.99 3.86
CA ILE A 156 -9.50 -2.12 2.85
C ILE A 156 -10.17 -2.22 1.49
N MET A 157 -9.79 -1.33 0.58
CA MET A 157 -10.30 -1.31 -0.79
C MET A 157 -9.26 -1.88 -1.75
N PHE A 158 -9.66 -2.84 -2.57
CA PHE A 158 -8.84 -3.47 -3.60
C PHE A 158 -9.28 -3.02 -5.00
N PHE A 159 -8.35 -2.57 -5.81
CA PHE A 159 -8.62 -2.19 -7.19
C PHE A 159 -7.97 -3.15 -8.16
N SER A 160 -8.67 -3.45 -9.25
CA SER A 160 -8.12 -4.26 -10.34
C SER A 160 -8.55 -3.74 -11.70
N ALA A 161 -7.73 -4.00 -12.72
CA ALA A 161 -7.95 -3.49 -14.08
C ALA A 161 -9.09 -4.20 -14.83
N ASN A 162 -9.40 -5.46 -14.48
CA ASN A 162 -10.45 -6.23 -15.15
C ASN A 162 -11.03 -7.34 -14.26
N GLU A 163 -12.18 -7.88 -14.69
CA GLU A 163 -12.89 -8.95 -13.99
C GLU A 163 -12.10 -10.25 -13.89
N HIS A 164 -11.27 -10.56 -14.88
CA HIS A 164 -10.50 -11.80 -14.88
C HIS A 164 -9.47 -11.82 -13.75
N LEU A 165 -8.77 -10.70 -13.53
CA LEU A 165 -7.82 -10.54 -12.42
C LEU A 165 -8.54 -10.60 -11.06
N ILE A 166 -9.73 -10.02 -10.94
CA ILE A 166 -10.58 -10.16 -9.74
C ILE A 166 -10.89 -11.63 -9.47
N LYS A 167 -11.35 -12.38 -10.47
CA LYS A 167 -11.68 -13.81 -10.32
C LYS A 167 -10.45 -14.66 -9.98
N GLN A 168 -9.29 -14.34 -10.54
CA GLN A 168 -8.03 -15.01 -10.18
C GLN A 168 -7.67 -14.75 -8.72
N PHE A 169 -7.80 -13.50 -8.27
CA PHE A 169 -7.50 -13.11 -6.90
C PHE A 169 -8.48 -13.74 -5.90
N GLU A 170 -9.77 -13.80 -6.23
CA GLU A 170 -10.81 -14.47 -5.44
C GLU A 170 -10.48 -15.95 -5.21
N LYS A 171 -10.05 -16.68 -6.26
CA LYS A 171 -9.61 -18.07 -6.13
C LYS A 171 -8.39 -18.24 -5.23
N GLU A 172 -7.44 -17.30 -5.26
CA GLU A 172 -6.29 -17.34 -4.35
C GLU A 172 -6.70 -17.05 -2.90
N ILE A 173 -7.68 -16.17 -2.67
CA ILE A 173 -8.29 -15.97 -1.34
C ILE A 173 -9.00 -17.23 -0.85
N GLU A 174 -9.77 -17.92 -1.70
CA GLU A 174 -10.43 -19.17 -1.33
C GLU A 174 -9.43 -20.23 -0.86
N LYS A 175 -8.32 -20.41 -1.61
CA LYS A 175 -7.23 -21.31 -1.21
C LYS A 175 -6.58 -20.89 0.11
N TYR A 176 -6.32 -19.60 0.27
CA TYR A 176 -5.71 -19.06 1.49
C TYR A 176 -6.62 -19.22 2.71
N ASN A 177 -7.94 -19.05 2.55
CA ASN A 177 -8.93 -19.23 3.62
C ASN A 177 -9.16 -20.70 3.99
N TRP A 178 -8.69 -21.64 3.17
CA TRP A 178 -8.91 -23.07 3.39
C TRP A 178 -8.30 -23.53 4.72
N GLY A 179 -9.13 -24.10 5.59
CA GLY A 179 -8.71 -24.57 6.91
C GLY A 179 -8.50 -23.47 7.96
N LYS A 180 -8.80 -22.19 7.65
CA LYS A 180 -8.78 -21.10 8.64
C LYS A 180 -10.12 -20.96 9.34
N ASP A 181 -10.07 -20.57 10.63
CA ASP A 181 -11.24 -20.18 11.40
C ASP A 181 -12.05 -19.10 10.67
N TYR A 182 -13.37 -19.18 10.72
CA TYR A 182 -14.26 -18.25 10.01
C TYR A 182 -14.07 -16.77 10.40
N SER A 183 -13.55 -16.50 11.61
CA SER A 183 -13.20 -15.16 12.07
C SER A 183 -11.94 -14.59 11.41
N LYS A 184 -11.01 -15.47 10.99
CA LYS A 184 -9.72 -15.13 10.39
C LYS A 184 -9.73 -15.14 8.85
N GLN A 185 -10.86 -15.51 8.25
CA GLN A 185 -11.00 -15.56 6.79
C GLN A 185 -11.16 -14.16 6.19
N ILE A 186 -10.47 -13.92 5.07
CA ILE A 186 -10.62 -12.71 4.27
C ILE A 186 -11.90 -12.83 3.45
N VAL A 187 -12.85 -11.91 3.64
CA VAL A 187 -14.09 -11.89 2.87
C VAL A 187 -13.96 -10.89 1.73
N PHE A 188 -13.90 -11.39 0.49
CA PHE A 188 -13.79 -10.55 -0.70
C PHE A 188 -15.18 -10.14 -1.21
N LYS A 189 -15.51 -8.84 -1.17
CA LYS A 189 -16.85 -8.33 -1.53
C LYS A 189 -16.78 -7.28 -2.62
N ASN A 190 -17.73 -7.33 -3.55
CA ASN A 190 -17.90 -6.27 -4.54
C ASN A 190 -18.41 -5.00 -3.85
N LEU A 191 -17.86 -3.83 -4.18
CA LEU A 191 -18.32 -2.55 -3.64
C LEU A 191 -19.84 -2.34 -3.81
N LYS A 192 -20.44 -2.80 -4.91
CA LYS A 192 -21.88 -2.66 -5.19
C LYS A 192 -22.77 -3.45 -4.20
N SER A 193 -22.26 -4.51 -3.58
CA SER A 193 -23.04 -5.35 -2.66
C SER A 193 -22.92 -4.92 -1.20
N VAL A 194 -22.07 -3.94 -0.88
CA VAL A 194 -21.88 -3.45 0.48
C VAL A 194 -23.01 -2.47 0.84
N LYS A 195 -23.94 -2.91 1.69
CA LYS A 195 -24.94 -2.07 2.35
C LYS A 195 -24.40 -1.72 3.75
N ASN A 196 -24.40 -0.42 4.11
CA ASN A 196 -23.76 0.13 5.31
C ASN A 196 -23.87 -0.76 6.58
N GLY A 197 -22.72 -1.05 7.21
CA GLY A 197 -22.60 -1.84 8.44
C GLY A 197 -21.30 -2.64 8.46
N PHE A 198 -20.29 -2.17 9.19
CA PHE A 198 -18.91 -2.70 9.13
C PHE A 198 -18.42 -3.20 10.48
N PHE A 199 -18.18 -4.52 10.63
CA PHE A 199 -17.35 -5.12 11.71
C PHE A 199 -16.79 -6.52 11.35
N LYS A 200 -16.29 -6.73 10.12
CA LYS A 200 -15.54 -7.96 9.75
C LYS A 200 -14.43 -7.62 8.74
N LEU A 201 -13.38 -8.44 8.63
CA LEU A 201 -12.30 -8.29 7.64
C LEU A 201 -12.85 -8.44 6.21
N ASN A 202 -13.41 -7.35 5.69
CA ASN A 202 -13.95 -7.26 4.34
C ASN A 202 -12.92 -6.56 3.47
N LEU A 203 -12.42 -7.27 2.47
CA LEU A 203 -11.67 -6.68 1.38
C LEU A 203 -12.67 -6.31 0.28
N ILE A 204 -12.91 -5.02 0.11
CA ILE A 204 -13.93 -4.51 -0.81
C ILE A 204 -13.27 -4.21 -2.15
N TYR A 205 -13.76 -4.77 -3.24
CA TYR A 205 -13.15 -4.53 -4.55
C TYR A 205 -13.98 -3.68 -5.51
N LYS A 206 -13.27 -2.98 -6.40
CA LYS A 206 -13.85 -2.26 -7.55
C LYS A 206 -12.95 -2.44 -8.78
N ILE A 207 -13.59 -2.65 -9.93
CA ILE A 207 -12.91 -2.76 -11.23
C ILE A 207 -12.75 -1.37 -11.84
N ILE A 208 -11.54 -1.06 -12.28
CA ILE A 208 -11.21 0.16 -13.01
C ILE A 208 -10.96 -0.27 -14.46
N GLY A 209 -11.98 -0.15 -15.32
CA GLY A 209 -11.84 -0.47 -16.75
C GLY A 209 -10.75 0.37 -17.41
N SER A 210 -10.12 -0.17 -18.47
CA SER A 210 -8.95 0.32 -19.23
C SER A 210 -8.84 1.85 -19.35
N PHE A 211 -8.42 2.48 -18.27
CA PHE A 211 -7.84 3.80 -18.25
C PHE A 211 -6.43 3.55 -17.75
N ILE A 212 -5.47 3.96 -18.56
CA ILE A 212 -4.07 4.15 -18.17
C ILE A 212 -4.08 4.66 -16.73
N ILE A 213 -3.31 4.04 -15.83
CA ILE A 213 -3.08 4.57 -14.48
C ILE A 213 -2.26 5.85 -14.68
N PRO A 214 -2.91 7.00 -14.81
CA PRO A 214 -2.62 8.02 -13.84
C PRO A 214 -3.93 8.58 -13.28
N LYS A 215 -3.94 8.71 -11.96
CA LYS A 215 -4.85 9.54 -11.15
C LYS A 215 -6.14 8.87 -10.69
N ILE A 216 -6.08 8.48 -9.41
CA ILE A 216 -6.89 9.05 -8.32
C ILE A 216 -8.30 9.43 -8.72
N TYR A 217 -9.28 8.65 -8.25
CA TYR A 217 -10.66 9.09 -8.23
C TYR A 217 -11.45 8.67 -6.99
N LYS A 218 -11.82 9.70 -6.24
CA LYS A 218 -13.19 10.01 -5.78
C LYS A 218 -13.92 8.90 -5.00
N THR A 219 -13.55 8.77 -3.75
CA THR A 219 -14.50 8.58 -2.64
C THR A 219 -14.00 9.38 -1.44
N ASN A 220 -14.92 9.94 -0.68
CA ASN A 220 -14.66 10.76 0.51
C ASN A 220 -14.24 9.87 1.69
N LEU A 221 -13.24 9.02 1.48
CA LEU A 221 -12.93 7.89 2.34
C LEU A 221 -11.49 8.00 2.82
N LYS A 222 -11.38 8.07 4.15
CA LYS A 222 -10.16 7.88 4.95
C LYS A 222 -9.65 6.44 4.81
N GLU A 223 -9.55 5.92 3.60
CA GLU A 223 -9.27 4.52 3.28
C GLU A 223 -7.94 4.39 2.52
N CYS A 224 -7.15 3.41 2.95
CA CYS A 224 -5.72 3.31 2.72
C CYS A 224 -5.40 2.28 1.62
N PHE A 225 -4.30 2.56 0.90
CA PHE A 225 -3.53 1.76 -0.07
C PHE A 225 -4.14 1.48 -1.46
N ILE A 226 -3.42 1.96 -2.49
CA ILE A 226 -3.63 1.65 -3.92
C ILE A 226 -2.46 0.76 -4.33
N PHE A 227 -2.73 -0.45 -4.82
CA PHE A 227 -1.75 -1.27 -5.52
C PHE A 227 -1.90 -1.01 -7.02
N SER A 228 -0.81 -0.59 -7.67
CA SER A 228 -0.66 -0.55 -9.13
C SER A 228 -0.09 -1.87 -9.64
#